data_AF-A0A9P5WY83-F1
#
_entry.id   AF-A0A9P5WY83-F1
#
_cell.length_a   1.000
_cell.length_b   1.000
_cell.length_c   1.000
_cell.angle_alpha   90.00
_cell.angle_beta   90.00
_cell.angle_gamma   90.00
#
_symmetry.space_group_name_H-M   'P 1'
#
loop_
_entity.id
_entity.type
_entity.pdbx_description
1 polymer ?
#
loop_
_entity_poly.entity_id
_entity_poly.type
_entity_poly.pdbx_seq_one_letter_code
_entity_poly.pdbx_strand_id
1 'polypeptide(L)'
;SLNYLRAQSTKKCLDRWTTLFGVPSFRGNQFLELTNRLDKPMKPKYTGGGAWLSRLQGSPGFTARCCQAILGHAPIGSFAARFFPHQPTGCPCRAILETRPHILGYCNHFTDHLKSPISMTDFINFMKANPRAFAFNSAPSGIG
;
A
#
# COMPACT_ATOMS: atom_id res chain seq x y z
N SER A 1 -29.52 -23.57 11.81
CA SER A 1 -28.56 -23.69 12.92
C SER A 1 -27.82 -22.37 13.13
N LEU A 2 -27.22 -22.15 14.30
CA LEU A 2 -26.44 -20.94 14.60
C LEU A 2 -25.30 -20.68 13.59
N ASN A 3 -24.68 -21.75 13.08
CA ASN A 3 -23.61 -21.66 12.08
C ASN A 3 -24.10 -21.11 10.73
N TYR A 4 -25.31 -21.48 10.32
CA TYR A 4 -25.93 -20.93 9.09
C TYR A 4 -26.12 -19.41 9.19
N LEU A 5 -26.67 -18.93 10.32
CA LEU A 5 -26.91 -17.50 10.54
C LEU A 5 -25.60 -16.69 10.57
N ARG A 6 -24.55 -17.24 11.19
CA ARG A 6 -23.20 -16.63 11.18
C ARG A 6 -22.65 -16.54 9.76
N ALA A 7 -22.69 -17.63 8.99
CA ALA A 7 -22.20 -17.66 7.62
C ALA A 7 -22.93 -16.66 6.73
N GLN A 8 -24.26 -16.57 6.85
CA GLN A 8 -25.07 -15.62 6.10
C GLN A 8 -24.74 -14.16 6.45
N SER A 9 -24.59 -13.86 7.74
CA SER A 9 -24.24 -12.51 8.21
C SER A 9 -22.86 -12.09 7.71
N THR A 10 -21.87 -12.98 7.82
CA THR A 10 -20.51 -12.74 7.33
C THR A 10 -20.50 -12.49 5.82
N LYS A 11 -21.26 -13.27 5.05
CA LYS A 11 -21.41 -13.06 3.61
C LYS A 11 -21.97 -11.67 3.29
N LYS A 12 -23.07 -11.26 3.95
CA LYS A 12 -23.66 -9.93 3.75
C LYS A 12 -22.68 -8.80 4.08
N CYS A 13 -21.93 -8.92 5.17
CA CYS A 13 -20.92 -7.94 5.54
C CYS A 13 -19.79 -7.86 4.51
N LEU A 14 -19.28 -9.01 4.04
CA LEU A 14 -18.23 -9.04 3.03
C LEU A 14 -18.69 -8.48 1.67
N ASP A 15 -19.90 -8.83 1.24
CA ASP A 15 -20.49 -8.33 0.00
C ASP A 15 -20.65 -6.80 0.08
N ARG A 16 -21.18 -6.28 1.21
CA ARG A 16 -21.29 -4.84 1.45
C ARG A 16 -19.93 -4.15 1.45
N TRP A 17 -18.94 -4.69 2.17
CA TRP A 17 -17.60 -4.11 2.21
C TRP A 17 -16.95 -4.08 0.83
N THR A 18 -17.08 -5.16 0.06
CA THR A 18 -16.54 -5.26 -1.30
C THR A 18 -17.17 -4.24 -2.24
N THR A 19 -18.50 -4.06 -2.16
CA THR A 19 -19.21 -3.04 -2.95
C THR A 19 -18.76 -1.64 -2.58
N LEU A 20 -18.75 -1.31 -1.29
CA LEU A 20 -18.36 0.02 -0.81
C LEU A 20 -16.89 0.33 -1.13
N PHE A 21 -16.00 -0.66 -1.04
CA PHE A 21 -14.58 -0.48 -1.41
C PHE A 21 -14.38 -0.15 -2.90
N GLY A 22 -15.33 -0.52 -3.77
CA GLY A 22 -15.33 -0.10 -5.18
C GLY A 22 -15.69 1.37 -5.39
N VAL A 23 -16.25 2.05 -4.37
CA VAL A 23 -16.65 3.46 -4.43
C VAL A 23 -15.50 4.34 -3.92
N PRO A 24 -14.91 5.22 -4.74
CA PRO A 24 -13.74 6.01 -4.35
C PRO A 24 -13.93 6.85 -3.06
N SER A 25 -15.12 7.43 -2.86
CA SER A 25 -15.42 8.22 -1.65
C SER A 25 -15.41 7.40 -0.36
N PHE A 26 -15.70 6.09 -0.44
CA PHE A 26 -15.68 5.20 0.72
C PHE A 26 -14.31 4.55 0.94
N ARG A 27 -13.63 4.17 -0.14
CA ARG A 27 -12.26 3.63 -0.08
C ARG A 27 -11.23 4.69 0.32
N GLY A 28 -11.48 5.94 -0.04
CA GLY A 28 -10.55 7.04 0.09
C GLY A 28 -9.59 7.15 -1.10
N ASN A 29 -9.02 8.35 -1.27
CA ASN A 29 -8.12 8.70 -2.38
C ASN A 29 -6.67 8.28 -2.14
N GLN A 30 -6.35 7.80 -0.95
CA GLN A 30 -4.99 7.44 -0.55
C GLN A 30 -4.73 5.93 -0.64
N PHE A 31 -5.74 5.09 -0.84
CA PHE A 31 -5.53 3.65 -1.00
C PHE A 31 -4.93 3.35 -2.38
N LEU A 32 -3.86 2.55 -2.43
CA LEU A 32 -3.25 2.09 -3.68
C LEU A 32 -4.10 1.00 -4.30
N GLU A 33 -4.61 1.27 -5.49
CA GLU A 33 -5.34 0.27 -6.27
C GLU A 33 -4.36 -0.72 -6.89
N LEU A 34 -4.46 -1.98 -6.44
CA LEU A 34 -3.65 -3.08 -6.94
C LEU A 34 -4.52 -4.08 -7.68
N THR A 35 -3.96 -4.74 -8.69
CA THR A 35 -4.61 -5.86 -9.38
C THR A 35 -4.07 -7.21 -8.91
N ASN A 36 -4.90 -8.25 -9.05
CA ASN A 36 -4.46 -9.63 -8.90
C ASN A 36 -3.76 -10.11 -10.19
N ARG A 37 -3.37 -11.39 -10.25
CA ARG A 37 -2.70 -11.99 -11.42
C ARG A 37 -3.56 -12.08 -12.69
N LEU A 38 -4.85 -11.74 -12.60
CA LEU A 38 -5.81 -11.74 -13.71
C LEU A 38 -6.21 -10.31 -14.10
N ASP A 39 -5.40 -9.32 -13.71
CA ASP A 39 -5.64 -7.88 -13.89
C ASP A 39 -6.98 -7.40 -13.34
N LYS A 40 -7.55 -8.11 -12.35
CA LYS A 40 -8.76 -7.68 -11.66
C LYS A 40 -8.40 -6.90 -10.41
N PRO A 41 -9.13 -5.81 -10.09
CA PRO A 41 -8.92 -5.06 -8.86
C PRO A 41 -8.96 -5.98 -7.63
N MET A 42 -7.98 -5.80 -6.74
CA MET A 42 -7.98 -6.49 -5.47
C MET A 42 -9.15 -6.03 -4.63
N LYS A 43 -9.87 -7.01 -4.07
CA LYS A 43 -11.04 -6.79 -3.24
C LYS A 43 -10.75 -7.23 -1.82
N PRO A 44 -11.31 -6.54 -0.82
CA PRO A 44 -11.12 -6.93 0.56
C PRO A 44 -11.62 -8.34 0.85
N LYS A 45 -10.93 -9.03 1.75
CA LYS A 45 -11.27 -10.36 2.27
C LYS A 45 -10.91 -10.41 3.75
N TYR A 46 -11.70 -11.14 4.55
CA TYR A 46 -11.52 -11.21 6.00
C TYR A 46 -10.77 -12.48 6.47
N THR A 47 -10.68 -13.52 5.63
CA THR A 47 -10.06 -14.80 5.99
C THR A 47 -8.56 -14.82 5.70
N GLY A 48 -7.79 -15.51 6.54
CA GLY A 48 -6.40 -15.89 6.26
C GLY A 48 -5.43 -14.73 5.96
N GLY A 49 -5.58 -13.58 6.62
CA GLY A 49 -4.78 -12.38 6.34
C GLY A 49 -5.28 -11.55 5.16
N GLY A 50 -6.46 -11.87 4.62
CA GLY A 50 -7.13 -11.08 3.59
C GLY A 50 -6.43 -11.14 2.24
N ALA A 51 -6.79 -10.21 1.34
CA ALA A 51 -6.30 -10.22 -0.03
C ALA A 51 -4.83 -9.80 -0.17
N TRP A 52 -4.34 -8.95 0.74
CA TRP A 52 -3.01 -8.34 0.68
C TRP A 52 -1.99 -9.04 1.58
N LEU A 53 -2.22 -9.14 2.91
CA LEU A 53 -1.19 -9.60 3.85
C LEU A 53 -0.76 -11.04 3.59
N SER A 54 -1.70 -11.91 3.20
CA SER A 54 -1.42 -13.31 2.82
C SER A 54 -0.39 -13.45 1.70
N ARG A 55 -0.17 -12.39 0.90
CA ARG A 55 0.78 -12.37 -0.22
C ARG A 55 2.13 -11.76 0.12
N LEU A 56 2.24 -10.99 1.21
CA LEU A 56 3.45 -10.23 1.51
C LEU A 56 4.60 -11.10 2.04
N GLN A 57 4.32 -12.30 2.61
CA GLN A 57 5.27 -13.36 3.01
C GLN A 57 6.70 -12.86 3.32
N GLY A 58 6.82 -11.84 4.17
CA GLY A 58 8.08 -11.12 4.40
C GLY A 58 8.23 -10.73 5.86
N SER A 59 9.37 -10.10 6.20
CA SER A 59 9.61 -9.65 7.56
C SER A 59 8.57 -8.62 8.02
N PRO A 60 8.40 -8.40 9.34
CA PRO A 60 7.51 -7.36 9.86
C PRO A 60 7.81 -5.98 9.28
N GLY A 61 9.09 -5.62 9.13
CA GLY A 61 9.51 -4.36 8.52
C GLY A 61 9.11 -4.24 7.04
N PHE A 62 9.31 -5.30 6.25
CA PHE A 62 8.87 -5.34 4.85
C PHE A 62 7.35 -5.18 4.74
N THR A 63 6.62 -5.91 5.58
CA THR A 63 5.15 -5.88 5.63
C THR A 63 4.64 -4.50 6.02
N ALA A 64 5.25 -3.85 7.02
CA ALA A 64 4.91 -2.50 7.44
C ALA A 64 5.08 -1.48 6.31
N ARG A 65 6.20 -1.52 5.58
CA ARG A 65 6.43 -0.62 4.43
C ARG A 65 5.41 -0.84 3.32
N CYS A 66 5.08 -2.10 3.03
CA CYS A 66 4.04 -2.42 2.04
C CYS A 66 2.68 -1.86 2.46
N CYS A 67 2.29 -2.04 3.73
CA CYS A 67 1.06 -1.47 4.28
C CYS A 67 1.06 0.06 4.20
N GLN A 68 2.17 0.70 4.58
CA GLN A 68 2.33 2.15 4.49
C GLN A 68 2.18 2.68 3.06
N ALA A 69 2.82 2.02 2.10
CA ALA A 69 2.70 2.35 0.68
C ALA A 69 1.26 2.15 0.17
N ILE A 70 0.60 1.03 0.52
CA ILE A 70 -0.77 0.73 0.11
C ILE A 70 -1.77 1.72 0.72
N LEU A 71 -1.65 2.00 2.02
CA LEU A 71 -2.61 2.85 2.73
C LEU A 71 -2.35 4.36 2.56
N GLY A 72 -1.22 4.76 1.96
CA GLY A 72 -0.85 6.17 1.79
C GLY A 72 -0.33 6.83 3.07
N HIS A 73 0.22 6.03 3.98
CA HIS A 73 0.80 6.42 5.27
C HIS A 73 2.33 6.25 5.30
N ALA A 74 2.97 6.12 4.14
CA ALA A 74 4.42 6.08 4.07
C ALA A 74 5.05 7.41 4.48
N PRO A 75 6.18 7.40 5.20
CA PRO A 75 6.89 8.60 5.62
C PRO A 75 7.71 9.21 4.46
N ILE A 76 7.00 9.56 3.38
CA ILE A 76 7.54 10.18 2.17
C ILE A 76 7.18 11.66 2.12
N GLY A 77 7.72 12.39 1.15
CA GLY A 77 7.48 13.83 1.00
C GLY A 77 6.02 14.27 1.06
N SER A 78 5.10 13.56 0.41
CA SER A 78 3.66 13.87 0.45
C SER A 78 2.99 13.65 1.81
N PHE A 79 3.56 12.80 2.67
CA PHE A 79 3.14 12.65 4.05
C PHE A 79 3.73 13.78 4.91
N ALA A 80 5.02 14.08 4.75
CA ALA A 80 5.67 15.22 5.42
C ALA A 80 4.97 16.54 5.12
N ALA A 81 4.61 16.82 3.86
CA ALA A 81 3.88 18.03 3.49
C ALA A 81 2.54 18.21 4.21
N ARG A 82 1.90 17.12 4.65
CA ARG A 82 0.60 17.15 5.34
C ARG A 82 0.73 17.30 6.86
N PHE A 83 1.74 16.64 7.44
CA PHE A 83 1.84 16.48 8.90
C PHE A 83 3.08 17.14 9.52
N PHE A 84 4.06 17.50 8.71
CA PHE A 84 5.37 18.03 9.13
C PHE A 84 5.83 19.15 8.18
N PRO A 85 5.21 20.35 8.22
CA PRO A 85 5.39 21.42 7.23
C PRO A 85 6.83 21.97 7.13
N HIS A 86 7.69 21.69 8.11
CA HIS A 86 9.09 22.13 8.14
C HIS A 86 10.08 21.04 7.68
N GLN A 87 9.61 19.82 7.39
CA GLN A 87 10.46 18.74 6.93
C GLN A 87 10.66 18.80 5.41
N PRO A 88 11.82 18.36 4.89
CA PRO A 88 12.04 18.26 3.45
C PRO A 88 11.00 17.36 2.79
N THR A 89 10.40 17.82 1.70
CA THR A 89 9.39 17.08 0.94
C THR A 89 9.89 16.56 -0.40
N GLY A 90 11.06 17.02 -0.85
CA GLY A 90 11.64 16.62 -2.12
C GLY A 90 12.21 15.21 -2.11
N CYS A 91 12.22 14.57 -3.27
CA CYS A 91 12.87 13.28 -3.44
C CYS A 91 14.39 13.48 -3.65
N PRO A 92 15.26 12.56 -3.21
CA PRO A 92 16.69 12.58 -3.54
C PRO A 92 17.01 12.66 -5.05
N CYS A 93 16.09 12.23 -5.92
CA CYS A 93 16.21 12.39 -7.38
C CYS A 93 15.99 13.84 -7.87
N ARG A 94 15.78 14.80 -6.97
CA ARG A 94 15.48 16.23 -7.20
C ARG A 94 14.03 16.53 -7.63
N ALA A 95 13.11 15.58 -7.54
CA ALA A 95 11.69 15.89 -7.65
C ALA A 95 11.25 16.81 -6.49
N ILE A 96 10.48 17.85 -6.79
CA ILE A 96 10.02 18.86 -5.83
C ILE A 96 9.21 18.24 -4.68
N LEU A 97 8.40 17.23 -4.99
CA LEU A 97 7.60 16.51 -4.02
C LEU A 97 7.73 15.00 -4.27
N GLU A 98 8.19 14.29 -3.25
CA GLU A 98 8.21 12.83 -3.26
C GLU A 98 6.80 12.29 -3.01
N THR A 99 6.19 11.74 -4.08
CA THR A 99 4.85 11.15 -4.04
C THR A 99 4.91 9.65 -4.34
N ARG A 100 3.86 8.91 -3.95
CA ARG A 100 3.76 7.49 -4.29
C ARG A 100 3.77 7.23 -5.81
N PRO A 101 3.01 7.96 -6.66
CA PRO A 101 3.10 7.80 -8.11
C PRO A 101 4.51 8.05 -8.66
N HIS A 102 5.21 9.04 -8.11
CA HIS A 102 6.60 9.32 -8.48
C HIS A 102 7.53 8.14 -8.14
N ILE A 103 7.51 7.68 -6.88
CA ILE A 103 8.35 6.55 -6.41
C ILE A 103 8.10 5.30 -7.26
N LEU A 104 6.83 4.95 -7.49
CA LEU A 104 6.49 3.71 -8.21
C LEU A 104 6.71 3.82 -9.71
N GLY A 105 6.50 5.00 -10.32
CA GLY A 105 6.34 5.11 -11.77
C GLY A 105 7.54 5.65 -12.55
N TYR A 106 8.35 6.55 -11.97
CA TYR A 106 9.36 7.28 -12.75
C TYR A 106 10.48 7.93 -11.92
N CYS A 107 10.68 7.52 -10.67
CA CYS A 107 11.74 8.08 -9.84
C CYS A 107 13.09 7.45 -10.16
N ASN A 108 14.00 8.19 -10.81
CA ASN A 108 15.35 7.70 -11.15
C ASN A 108 16.24 7.29 -9.95
N HIS A 109 15.80 7.50 -8.70
CA HIS A 109 16.49 6.99 -7.51
C HIS A 109 16.16 5.52 -7.20
N PHE A 110 15.04 5.01 -7.73
CA PHE A 110 14.57 3.65 -7.54
C PHE A 110 14.62 2.88 -8.87
N THR A 111 14.77 1.57 -8.82
CA THR A 111 14.76 0.70 -10.01
C THR A 111 13.38 0.08 -10.21
N ASP A 112 13.19 -0.58 -11.37
CA ASP A 112 12.04 -1.45 -11.65
C ASP A 112 10.67 -0.75 -11.60
N HIS A 113 10.57 0.41 -12.25
CA HIS A 113 9.33 1.19 -12.30
C HIS A 113 8.11 0.36 -12.74
N LEU A 114 7.00 0.63 -12.08
CA LEU A 114 5.75 -0.07 -12.28
C LEU A 114 4.90 0.64 -13.33
N LYS A 115 4.35 -0.15 -14.25
CA LYS A 115 3.33 0.31 -15.20
C LYS A 115 1.95 0.21 -14.54
N SER A 116 1.07 1.14 -14.89
CA SER A 116 -0.34 1.08 -14.46
C SER A 116 -1.14 0.19 -15.43
N PRO A 117 -2.04 -0.69 -14.96
CA PRO A 117 -2.39 -0.94 -13.56
C PRO A 117 -1.30 -1.74 -12.81
N ILE A 118 -1.12 -1.42 -11.52
CA ILE A 118 -0.05 -2.02 -10.71
C ILE A 118 -0.51 -3.37 -10.16
N SER A 119 0.12 -4.46 -10.59
CA SER A 119 -0.18 -5.78 -10.04
C SER A 119 0.42 -5.96 -8.64
N MET A 120 -0.22 -6.75 -7.78
CA MET A 120 0.32 -7.07 -6.46
C MET A 120 1.69 -7.76 -6.54
N THR A 121 1.91 -8.56 -7.59
CA THR A 121 3.18 -9.26 -7.80
C THR A 121 4.28 -8.26 -8.16
N ASP A 122 4.03 -7.35 -9.08
CA ASP A 122 5.02 -6.34 -9.48
C ASP A 122 5.29 -5.37 -8.33
N PHE A 123 4.24 -4.99 -7.58
CA PHE A 123 4.39 -4.21 -6.35
C PHE A 123 5.32 -4.90 -5.33
N ILE A 124 5.10 -6.19 -5.05
CA ILE A 124 5.99 -6.94 -4.14
C ILE A 124 7.43 -6.98 -4.67
N ASN A 125 7.61 -7.22 -5.97
CA ASN A 125 8.93 -7.27 -6.59
C ASN A 125 9.64 -5.92 -6.48
N PHE A 126 8.95 -4.82 -6.78
CA PHE A 126 9.45 -3.46 -6.58
C PHE A 126 9.88 -3.21 -5.14
N MET A 127 9.04 -3.57 -4.16
CA MET A 127 9.33 -3.38 -2.74
C MET A 127 10.52 -4.21 -2.24
N LYS A 128 10.82 -5.34 -2.89
CA LYS A 128 11.99 -6.18 -2.61
C LYS A 128 13.25 -5.58 -3.25
N ALA A 129 13.18 -5.12 -4.49
CA ALA A 129 14.28 -4.49 -5.20
C ALA A 129 14.69 -3.15 -4.57
N ASN A 130 13.72 -2.42 -4.00
CA ASN A 130 13.91 -1.09 -3.44
C ASN A 130 13.68 -1.07 -1.92
N PRO A 131 14.60 -1.60 -1.09
CA PRO A 131 14.40 -1.72 0.36
C PRO A 131 14.28 -0.38 1.10
N ARG A 132 14.66 0.74 0.45
CA ARG A 132 14.52 2.10 1.01
C ARG A 132 13.21 2.79 0.60
N ALA A 133 12.46 2.26 -0.37
CA ALA A 133 11.19 2.84 -0.78
C ALA A 133 10.17 2.77 0.36
N PHE A 134 9.48 3.89 0.62
CA PHE A 134 8.44 4.02 1.64
C PHE A 134 8.91 3.68 3.07
N ALA A 135 10.22 3.69 3.33
CA ALA A 135 10.79 3.52 4.66
C ALA A 135 10.99 4.88 5.32
N PHE A 136 11.07 4.91 6.65
CA PHE A 136 11.70 6.04 7.32
C PHE A 136 13.17 6.11 6.87
N ASN A 137 13.65 7.31 6.54
CA ASN A 137 15.09 7.55 6.55
C ASN A 137 15.57 7.16 7.95
N SER A 138 16.48 6.21 8.02
CA SER A 138 16.97 5.52 9.24
C SER A 138 16.60 6.29 10.50
N ALA A 139 15.67 5.75 11.29
CA ALA A 139 15.48 6.27 12.63
C ALA A 139 16.86 6.38 13.28
N PRO A 140 17.19 7.49 13.97
CA PRO A 140 18.46 7.59 14.66
C PRO A 140 18.64 6.32 15.49
N SER A 141 19.79 5.68 15.35
CA SER A 141 20.12 4.43 16.05
C SER A 141 19.74 4.56 17.52
N GLY A 142 18.76 3.78 17.99
CA GLY A 142 18.46 3.69 19.43
C GLY A 142 17.07 4.10 19.90
N ILE A 143 16.00 3.87 19.14
CA ILE A 143 14.68 3.69 19.76
C ILE A 143 14.08 2.37 19.26
N GLY A 144 14.26 1.35 20.08
CA GLY A 144 13.69 0.00 19.99
C GLY A 144 13.74 -0.62 21.38
#